data_AF-A0A529HQE7-F1
#
_entry.id   AF-A0A529HQE7-F1
#
_cell.length_a   1.000
_cell.length_b   1.000
_cell.length_c   1.000
_cell.angle_alpha   90.00
_cell.angle_beta   90.00
_cell.angle_gamma   90.00
#
_symmetry.space_group_name_H-M   'P 1'
#
loop_
_entity.id
_entity.type
_entity.pdbx_description
1 polymer ?
#
loop_
_entity_poly.entity_id
_entity_poly.type
_entity_poly.pdbx_seq_one_letter_code
_entity_poly.pdbx_strand_id
1 'polypeptide(L)'
;MDDLVKAAKAEGQLTTIALPHDWCGYGDVIAGFKAKYPEITVNELNPDAGSGDEIEAIKANKDNKGPQAPDVIDVGLSFGPSAKKDGLIQPYKVSTWDSIPDSAKDADGYWTADYYGVLSFQVNKDLVKESPTDWADLLKPEFANSVALAGDPRASNQAIQAVYAAG
;
A
#
# COMPACT_ATOMS: atom_id res chain seq x y z
N MET A 1 0.31 -22.04 12.84
CA MET A 1 -0.81 -21.38 12.14
C MET A 1 -2.07 -21.43 13.00
N ASP A 2 -2.46 -22.59 13.53
CA ASP A 2 -3.67 -22.72 14.36
C ASP A 2 -3.70 -21.80 15.59
N ASP A 3 -2.58 -21.65 16.30
CA ASP A 3 -2.50 -20.74 17.46
C ASP A 3 -2.71 -19.27 17.06
N LEU A 4 -2.19 -18.86 15.91
CA LEU A 4 -2.39 -17.50 15.38
C LEU A 4 -3.86 -17.27 15.03
N VAL A 5 -4.50 -18.23 14.36
CA VAL A 5 -5.94 -18.16 14.03
C VAL A 5 -6.77 -18.12 15.31
N LYS A 6 -6.45 -18.92 16.32
CA LYS A 6 -7.15 -18.93 17.61
C LYS A 6 -7.01 -17.59 18.32
N ALA A 7 -5.81 -16.99 18.34
CA ALA A 7 -5.58 -15.69 18.94
C ALA A 7 -6.34 -14.58 18.19
N ALA A 8 -6.25 -14.53 16.86
CA ALA A 8 -6.96 -13.55 16.04
C ALA A 8 -8.49 -13.65 16.20
N LYS A 9 -9.05 -14.86 16.32
CA LYS A 9 -10.47 -15.06 16.65
C LYS A 9 -10.84 -14.58 18.05
N ALA A 10 -9.92 -14.67 19.01
CA ALA A 10 -10.15 -14.15 20.36
C ALA A 10 -10.12 -12.61 20.41
N GLU A 11 -9.31 -11.97 19.55
CA GLU A 11 -9.32 -10.52 19.34
C GLU A 11 -10.58 -10.06 18.59
N GLY A 12 -11.03 -10.83 17.59
CA GLY A 12 -12.33 -10.70 16.94
C GLY A 12 -12.42 -9.58 15.88
N GLN A 13 -11.35 -8.80 15.68
CA GLN A 13 -11.30 -7.77 14.65
C GLN A 13 -9.90 -7.63 14.05
N LEU A 14 -9.84 -7.35 12.75
CA LEU A 14 -8.66 -6.90 12.01
C LEU A 14 -8.95 -5.53 11.40
N THR A 15 -8.10 -4.56 11.66
CA THR A 15 -8.20 -3.19 11.13
C THR A 15 -7.18 -2.97 10.04
N THR A 16 -7.62 -2.75 8.81
CA THR A 16 -6.76 -2.39 7.68
C THR A 16 -6.88 -0.91 7.37
N ILE A 17 -5.91 -0.35 6.66
CA ILE A 17 -5.97 1.00 6.10
C ILE A 17 -5.42 0.99 4.68
N ALA A 18 -5.90 1.90 3.82
CA ALA A 18 -5.36 2.07 2.46
C ALA A 18 -5.41 0.82 1.56
N LEU A 19 -6.40 -0.06 1.76
CA LEU A 19 -6.63 -1.24 0.91
C LEU A 19 -7.89 -1.03 0.04
N PRO A 20 -7.88 -0.16 -0.99
CA PRO A 20 -9.03 0.04 -1.84
C PRO A 20 -9.31 -1.21 -2.66
N HIS A 21 -10.59 -1.54 -2.84
CA HIS A 21 -11.00 -2.85 -3.38
C HIS A 21 -10.61 -3.06 -4.85
N ASP A 22 -10.43 -1.98 -5.59
CA ASP A 22 -10.01 -1.96 -6.99
C ASP A 22 -8.49 -1.94 -7.18
N TRP A 23 -7.72 -1.89 -6.09
CA TRP A 23 -6.26 -1.94 -6.13
C TRP A 23 -5.74 -3.35 -5.89
N CYS A 24 -4.95 -3.85 -6.85
CA CYS A 24 -4.22 -5.12 -6.76
C CYS A 24 -5.05 -6.34 -6.29
N GLY A 25 -6.38 -6.31 -6.47
CA GLY A 25 -7.29 -7.39 -6.07
C GLY A 25 -7.62 -7.43 -4.57
N TYR A 26 -7.38 -6.36 -3.80
CA TYR A 26 -7.66 -6.35 -2.36
C TYR A 26 -9.14 -6.63 -2.03
N GLY A 27 -10.09 -6.25 -2.90
CA GLY A 27 -11.50 -6.60 -2.70
C GLY A 27 -11.72 -8.11 -2.57
N ASP A 28 -11.11 -8.90 -3.45
CA ASP A 28 -11.20 -10.37 -3.42
C ASP A 28 -10.41 -10.95 -2.24
N VAL A 29 -9.26 -10.38 -1.88
CA VAL A 29 -8.47 -10.79 -0.72
C VAL A 29 -9.28 -10.61 0.58
N ILE A 30 -9.89 -9.44 0.76
CA ILE A 30 -10.70 -9.11 1.93
C ILE A 30 -11.96 -9.99 1.97
N ALA A 31 -12.63 -10.19 0.84
CA ALA A 31 -13.78 -11.08 0.74
C ALA A 31 -13.41 -12.54 1.09
N GLY A 32 -12.29 -13.02 0.57
CA GLY A 32 -11.74 -14.34 0.88
C GLY A 32 -11.38 -14.50 2.35
N PHE A 33 -10.78 -13.48 2.97
CA PHE A 33 -10.50 -13.47 4.41
C PHE A 33 -11.77 -13.55 5.25
N LYS A 34 -12.77 -12.69 4.96
CA LYS A 34 -14.07 -12.69 5.64
C LYS A 34 -14.79 -14.03 5.51
N ALA A 35 -14.72 -14.68 4.34
CA ALA A 35 -15.33 -15.99 4.12
C ALA A 35 -14.60 -17.11 4.90
N LYS A 36 -13.27 -17.04 5.00
CA LYS A 36 -12.45 -18.04 5.70
C LYS A 36 -12.50 -17.89 7.23
N TYR A 37 -12.65 -16.67 7.72
CA TYR A 37 -12.65 -16.32 9.15
C TYR A 37 -13.86 -15.44 9.49
N PRO A 38 -15.09 -15.96 9.41
CA PRO A 38 -16.30 -15.17 9.56
C PRO A 38 -16.49 -14.59 10.98
N GLU A 39 -15.74 -15.08 11.97
CA GLU A 39 -15.78 -14.56 13.33
C GLU A 39 -14.89 -13.32 13.54
N ILE A 40 -14.05 -12.98 12.56
CA ILE A 40 -13.17 -11.80 12.61
C ILE A 40 -13.79 -10.70 11.76
N THR A 41 -14.17 -9.60 12.40
CA THR A 41 -14.64 -8.41 11.69
C THR A 41 -13.46 -7.72 11.00
N VAL A 42 -13.60 -7.35 9.72
CA VAL A 42 -12.60 -6.50 9.06
C VAL A 42 -13.09 -5.07 9.08
N ASN A 43 -12.37 -4.19 9.77
CA ASN A 43 -12.61 -2.75 9.80
C ASN A 43 -11.66 -2.06 8.81
N GLU A 44 -12.21 -1.41 7.79
CA GLU A 44 -11.43 -0.87 6.68
C GLU A 44 -11.37 0.66 6.82
N LEU A 45 -10.23 1.17 7.28
CA LEU A 45 -10.00 2.60 7.45
C LEU A 45 -9.57 3.22 6.12
N ASN A 46 -10.17 4.36 5.78
CA ASN A 46 -9.78 5.23 4.67
C ASN A 46 -9.13 4.49 3.47
N PRO A 47 -9.91 3.75 2.67
CA PRO A 47 -9.36 2.95 1.56
C PRO A 47 -8.59 3.79 0.53
N ASP A 48 -8.86 5.08 0.43
CA ASP A 48 -8.20 6.00 -0.51
C ASP A 48 -6.96 6.71 0.08
N ALA A 49 -6.51 6.29 1.27
CA ALA A 49 -5.32 6.84 1.93
C ALA A 49 -4.03 6.57 1.13
N GLY A 50 -3.09 7.52 1.17
CA GLY A 50 -1.73 7.28 0.69
C GLY A 50 -0.80 6.79 1.80
N SER A 51 0.40 6.31 1.43
CA SER A 51 1.38 5.79 2.39
C SER A 51 1.76 6.78 3.49
N GLY A 52 1.76 8.08 3.20
CA GLY A 52 1.98 9.10 4.22
C GLY A 52 0.86 9.15 5.28
N ASP A 53 -0.39 9.00 4.85
CA ASP A 53 -1.56 9.02 5.72
C ASP A 53 -1.58 7.80 6.64
N GLU A 54 -1.16 6.65 6.16
CA GLU A 54 -1.04 5.42 6.97
C GLU A 54 -0.03 5.57 8.10
N ILE A 55 1.14 6.14 7.81
CA ILE A 55 2.16 6.42 8.82
C ILE A 55 1.64 7.41 9.87
N GLU A 56 0.95 8.46 9.45
CA GLU A 56 0.35 9.41 10.38
C GLU A 56 -0.81 8.80 11.18
N ALA A 57 -1.58 7.87 10.58
CA ALA A 57 -2.63 7.14 11.29
C ALA A 57 -2.06 6.30 12.44
N ILE A 58 -0.93 5.61 12.22
CA ILE A 58 -0.23 4.89 13.30
C ILE A 58 0.19 5.86 14.40
N LYS A 59 0.88 6.95 14.05
CA LYS A 59 1.40 7.92 15.04
C LYS A 59 0.29 8.58 15.85
N ALA A 60 -0.79 9.00 15.19
CA ALA A 60 -1.92 9.67 15.80
C ALA A 60 -2.72 8.75 16.73
N ASN A 61 -2.74 7.44 16.44
CA ASN A 61 -3.54 6.46 17.18
C ASN A 61 -2.72 5.51 18.07
N LYS A 62 -1.43 5.77 18.28
CA LYS A 62 -0.54 4.88 19.07
C LYS A 62 -1.04 4.56 20.49
N ASP A 63 -1.77 5.49 21.11
CA ASP A 63 -2.33 5.34 22.45
C ASP A 63 -3.85 5.05 22.41
N ASN A 64 -4.42 4.95 21.22
CA ASN A 64 -5.83 4.68 21.00
C ASN A 64 -6.11 3.19 21.23
N LYS A 65 -7.15 2.89 22.00
CA LYS A 65 -7.62 1.53 22.27
C LYS A 65 -8.79 1.11 21.38
N GLY A 66 -9.30 2.04 20.57
CA GLY A 66 -10.35 1.82 19.60
C GLY A 66 -9.79 1.45 18.22
N PRO A 67 -10.68 1.20 17.25
CA PRO A 67 -10.34 0.59 15.96
C PRO A 67 -9.77 1.60 14.95
N GLN A 68 -9.11 2.65 15.43
CA GLN A 68 -8.55 3.72 14.58
C GLN A 68 -7.04 3.57 14.40
N ALA A 69 -6.39 2.75 15.24
CA ALA A 69 -5.03 2.31 14.97
C ALA A 69 -5.10 1.17 13.93
N PRO A 70 -4.43 1.28 12.78
CA PRO A 70 -4.38 0.18 11.81
C PRO A 70 -3.52 -0.96 12.35
N ASP A 71 -3.96 -2.19 12.13
CA ASP A 71 -3.21 -3.41 12.46
C ASP A 71 -2.26 -3.80 11.31
N VAL A 72 -2.61 -3.44 10.08
CA VAL A 72 -1.85 -3.69 8.84
C VAL A 72 -1.86 -2.44 7.96
N ILE A 73 -0.71 -2.12 7.38
CA ILE A 73 -0.50 -1.03 6.40
C ILE A 73 0.03 -1.60 5.09
N ASP A 74 -0.24 -0.93 3.96
CA ASP A 74 0.32 -1.23 2.63
C ASP A 74 1.01 0.03 2.07
N VAL A 75 2.32 0.13 2.30
CA VAL A 75 3.09 1.34 2.00
C VAL A 75 4.16 1.10 0.93
N GLY A 76 4.52 2.18 0.21
CA GLY A 76 5.65 2.15 -0.70
C GLY A 76 6.96 1.70 -0.02
N LEU A 77 7.83 1.02 -0.78
CA LEU A 77 9.03 0.34 -0.26
C LEU A 77 9.93 1.23 0.62
N SER A 78 10.03 2.53 0.32
CA SER A 78 10.84 3.48 1.10
C SER A 78 10.30 3.76 2.51
N PHE A 79 9.00 3.52 2.74
CA PHE A 79 8.36 3.75 4.04
C PHE A 79 8.62 2.62 5.04
N GLY A 80 8.93 1.40 4.59
CA GLY A 80 9.26 0.29 5.47
C GLY A 80 10.48 0.58 6.38
N PRO A 81 11.64 0.96 5.82
CA PRO A 81 12.81 1.33 6.61
C PRO A 81 12.60 2.53 7.55
N SER A 82 11.84 3.55 7.13
CA SER A 82 11.55 4.70 7.99
C SER A 82 10.61 4.34 9.13
N ALA A 83 9.54 3.58 8.86
CA ALA A 83 8.63 3.09 9.89
C ALA A 83 9.34 2.20 10.93
N LYS A 84 10.26 1.33 10.49
CA LYS A 84 11.13 0.55 11.39
C LYS A 84 11.97 1.46 12.28
N LYS A 85 12.66 2.44 11.69
CA LYS A 85 13.52 3.39 12.41
C LYS A 85 12.72 4.18 13.46
N ASP A 86 11.49 4.56 13.13
CA ASP A 86 10.61 5.35 13.99
C ASP A 86 9.83 4.48 15.01
N GLY A 87 10.01 3.16 14.98
CA GLY A 87 9.38 2.22 15.93
C GLY A 87 7.87 2.06 15.74
N LEU A 88 7.37 2.24 14.51
CA LEU A 88 5.93 2.25 14.20
C LEU A 88 5.38 0.87 13.84
N ILE A 89 6.25 -0.07 13.49
CA ILE A 89 5.89 -1.40 13.00
C ILE A 89 6.60 -2.49 13.80
N GLN A 90 6.01 -3.68 13.84
CA GLN A 90 6.53 -4.85 14.54
C GLN A 90 6.99 -5.94 13.56
N PRO A 91 8.00 -6.74 13.91
CA PRO A 91 8.48 -7.79 13.02
C PRO A 91 7.50 -8.96 12.93
N TYR A 92 7.19 -9.39 11.70
CA TYR A 92 6.42 -10.59 11.43
C TYR A 92 6.92 -11.29 10.16
N LYS A 93 7.49 -12.49 10.33
CA LYS A 93 7.91 -13.34 9.20
C LYS A 93 6.75 -14.23 8.80
N VAL A 94 6.12 -13.90 7.66
CA VAL A 94 5.01 -14.68 7.09
C VAL A 94 5.40 -16.13 6.83
N SER A 95 4.43 -17.04 6.71
CA SER A 95 4.70 -18.47 6.47
C SER A 95 5.50 -18.78 5.20
N THR A 96 5.55 -17.84 4.25
CA THR A 96 6.29 -17.94 2.99
C THR A 96 7.59 -17.13 2.99
N TRP A 97 8.08 -16.68 4.15
CA TRP A 97 9.21 -15.76 4.31
C TRP A 97 10.47 -16.16 3.52
N ASP A 98 10.78 -17.45 3.48
CA ASP A 98 11.97 -17.98 2.82
C ASP A 98 11.88 -17.94 1.29
N SER A 99 10.66 -17.80 0.73
CA SER A 99 10.45 -17.64 -0.72
C SER A 99 10.63 -16.20 -1.21
N ILE A 100 10.68 -15.23 -0.30
CA ILE A 100 10.76 -13.82 -0.62
C ILE A 100 12.23 -13.45 -0.82
N PRO A 101 12.62 -12.79 -1.95
CA PRO A 101 13.99 -12.36 -2.16
C PRO A 101 14.50 -11.43 -1.05
N ASP A 102 15.76 -11.55 -0.67
CA ASP A 102 16.37 -10.69 0.38
C ASP A 102 16.36 -9.20 0.01
N SER A 103 16.37 -8.88 -1.29
CA SER A 103 16.24 -7.50 -1.78
C SER A 103 14.82 -6.92 -1.62
N ALA A 104 13.85 -7.75 -1.27
CA ALA A 104 12.43 -7.42 -1.18
C ALA A 104 11.88 -7.60 0.24
N LYS A 105 12.74 -7.69 1.26
CA LYS A 105 12.32 -7.80 2.66
C LYS A 105 13.36 -7.25 3.63
N ASP A 106 12.93 -6.89 4.83
CA ASP A 106 13.82 -6.57 5.95
C ASP A 106 14.37 -7.86 6.59
N ALA A 107 15.67 -7.94 6.86
CA ALA A 107 16.28 -9.15 7.44
C ALA A 107 15.66 -9.56 8.80
N ASP A 108 15.22 -8.58 9.59
CA ASP A 108 14.64 -8.79 10.92
C ASP A 108 13.12 -9.03 10.86
N GLY A 109 12.49 -8.93 9.68
CA GLY A 109 11.07 -9.22 9.49
C GLY A 109 10.13 -8.04 9.69
N TYR A 110 10.63 -6.80 9.76
CA TYR A 110 9.76 -5.62 9.96
C TYR A 110 8.89 -5.29 8.77
N TRP A 111 9.36 -5.55 7.55
CA TRP A 111 8.59 -5.35 6.33
C TRP A 111 8.98 -6.38 5.27
N THR A 112 8.07 -6.62 4.33
CA THR A 112 8.28 -7.43 3.14
C THR A 112 7.47 -6.84 2.00
N ALA A 113 7.98 -6.92 0.77
CA ALA A 113 7.19 -6.62 -0.41
C ALA A 113 6.18 -7.76 -0.62
N ASP A 114 4.92 -7.40 -0.84
CA ASP A 114 3.83 -8.32 -1.15
C ASP A 114 3.59 -8.41 -2.67
N TYR A 115 3.83 -7.33 -3.40
CA TYR A 115 3.88 -7.28 -4.87
C TYR A 115 4.91 -6.24 -5.37
N TYR A 116 5.11 -6.19 -6.69
CA TYR A 116 5.85 -5.11 -7.35
C TYR A 116 5.08 -4.64 -8.59
N GLY A 117 5.36 -3.40 -8.99
CA GLY A 117 4.82 -2.80 -10.20
C GLY A 117 5.91 -2.13 -11.02
N VAL A 118 5.60 -1.88 -12.28
CA VAL A 118 6.43 -1.06 -13.17
C VAL A 118 5.66 0.21 -13.50
N LEU A 119 6.22 1.35 -13.14
CA LEU A 119 5.62 2.64 -13.44
C LEU A 119 5.47 2.80 -14.96
N SER A 120 4.26 3.12 -15.39
CA SER A 120 3.85 3.16 -16.80
C SER A 120 2.91 4.34 -17.04
N PHE A 121 2.78 4.77 -18.30
CA PHE A 121 1.79 5.77 -18.68
C PHE A 121 0.41 5.16 -18.89
N GLN A 122 -0.59 5.73 -18.22
CA GLN A 122 -1.99 5.50 -18.53
C GLN A 122 -2.49 6.60 -19.47
N VAL A 123 -2.93 6.23 -20.67
CA VAL A 123 -3.28 7.19 -21.73
C VAL A 123 -4.76 7.06 -22.09
N ASN A 124 -5.50 8.15 -21.96
CA ASN A 124 -6.88 8.23 -22.45
C ASN A 124 -6.88 8.39 -23.99
N LYS A 125 -7.18 7.30 -24.72
CA LYS A 125 -7.17 7.28 -26.19
C LYS A 125 -8.31 8.05 -26.86
N ASP A 126 -9.34 8.43 -26.10
CA ASP A 126 -10.39 9.32 -26.62
C ASP A 126 -9.84 10.72 -26.85
N LEU A 127 -8.94 11.18 -25.98
CA LEU A 127 -8.30 12.49 -26.03
C LEU A 127 -6.93 12.49 -26.74
N VAL A 128 -6.12 11.46 -26.50
CA VAL A 128 -4.72 11.37 -26.97
C VAL A 128 -4.61 10.27 -28.02
N LYS A 129 -4.52 10.67 -29.30
CA LYS A 129 -4.44 9.72 -30.42
C LYS A 129 -3.07 9.07 -30.53
N GLU A 130 -2.00 9.84 -30.44
CA GLU A 130 -0.62 9.34 -30.39
C GLU A 130 -0.13 9.29 -28.94
N SER A 131 0.18 8.10 -28.46
CA SER A 131 0.62 7.90 -27.07
C SER A 131 2.08 8.34 -26.89
N PRO A 132 2.45 8.97 -25.77
CA PRO A 132 3.85 9.19 -25.44
C PRO A 132 4.54 7.83 -25.24
N THR A 133 5.79 7.75 -25.69
CA THR A 133 6.62 6.54 -25.60
C THR A 133 7.69 6.64 -24.53
N ASP A 134 8.04 7.86 -24.13
CA ASP A 134 9.02 8.14 -23.09
C ASP A 134 8.65 9.43 -22.32
N TRP A 135 9.26 9.66 -21.17
CA TRP A 135 9.05 10.83 -20.31
C TRP A 135 9.31 12.15 -21.02
N ALA A 136 10.33 12.20 -21.89
CA ALA A 136 10.65 13.38 -22.68
C ALA A 136 9.52 13.77 -23.65
N ASP A 137 8.69 12.81 -24.08
CA ASP A 137 7.55 13.11 -24.95
C ASP A 137 6.51 13.99 -24.24
N LEU A 138 6.36 13.85 -22.91
CA LEU A 138 5.39 14.63 -22.12
C LEU A 138 5.67 16.14 -22.13
N LEU A 139 6.87 16.57 -22.55
CA LEU A 139 7.25 17.97 -22.68
C LEU A 139 6.82 18.59 -24.02
N LYS A 140 6.37 17.77 -24.99
CA LYS A 140 6.00 18.27 -26.32
C LYS A 140 4.70 19.10 -26.25
N PRO A 141 4.53 20.10 -27.13
CA PRO A 141 3.37 21.00 -27.09
C PRO A 141 2.02 20.30 -27.18
N GLU A 142 1.93 19.16 -27.88
CA GLU A 142 0.71 18.36 -28.00
C GLU A 142 0.22 17.76 -26.68
N PHE A 143 1.09 17.62 -25.67
CA PHE A 143 0.73 17.12 -24.35
C PHE A 143 0.52 18.23 -23.30
N ALA A 144 0.65 19.50 -23.69
CA ALA A 144 0.45 20.62 -22.79
C ALA A 144 -0.95 20.55 -22.13
N ASN A 145 -0.98 20.69 -20.80
CA ASN A 145 -2.19 20.58 -19.97
C ASN A 145 -2.92 19.22 -20.05
N SER A 146 -2.26 18.15 -20.50
CA SER A 146 -2.85 16.80 -20.61
C SER A 146 -2.24 15.77 -19.65
N VAL A 147 -1.28 16.18 -18.80
CA VAL A 147 -0.59 15.32 -17.84
C VAL A 147 -1.20 15.50 -16.45
N ALA A 148 -1.52 14.39 -15.80
CA ALA A 148 -1.96 14.34 -14.42
C ALA A 148 -1.22 13.24 -13.66
N LEU A 149 -1.04 13.43 -12.35
CA LEU A 149 -0.52 12.41 -11.44
C LEU A 149 -1.68 11.70 -10.74
N ALA A 150 -1.47 10.43 -10.39
CA ALA A 150 -2.40 9.66 -9.56
C ALA A 150 -2.29 10.08 -8.08
N GLY A 151 -2.75 11.31 -7.79
CA GLY A 151 -2.74 11.91 -6.46
C GLY A 151 -1.65 12.95 -6.22
N ASP A 152 -1.57 13.44 -4.98
CA ASP A 152 -0.58 14.44 -4.54
C ASP A 152 0.79 13.76 -4.30
N PRO A 153 1.88 14.16 -4.99
CA PRO A 153 3.21 13.57 -4.82
C PRO A 153 3.80 13.80 -3.42
N ARG A 154 3.19 14.60 -2.56
CA ARG A 154 3.63 14.77 -1.17
C ARG A 154 3.12 13.68 -0.24
N ALA A 155 2.09 12.93 -0.64
CA ALA A 155 1.41 11.93 0.19
C ALA A 155 1.27 10.55 -0.49
N SER A 156 1.15 10.52 -1.82
CA SER A 156 1.01 9.31 -2.62
C SER A 156 2.37 8.78 -3.08
N ASN A 157 2.68 7.53 -2.75
CA ASN A 157 3.89 6.86 -3.23
C ASN A 157 3.90 6.74 -4.76
N GLN A 158 2.77 6.42 -5.39
CA GLN A 158 2.70 6.34 -6.86
C GLN A 158 3.00 7.70 -7.50
N ALA A 159 2.44 8.79 -6.95
CA ALA A 159 2.64 10.13 -7.50
C ALA A 159 4.08 10.63 -7.35
N ILE A 160 4.75 10.39 -6.21
CA ILE A 160 6.15 10.80 -6.05
C ILE A 160 7.09 10.00 -6.96
N GLN A 161 6.81 8.71 -7.17
CA GLN A 161 7.57 7.88 -8.11
C GLN A 161 7.43 8.38 -9.55
N ALA A 162 6.26 8.90 -9.93
CA ALA A 162 6.09 9.55 -11.23
C ALA A 162 6.92 10.82 -11.40
N VAL A 163 7.06 11.63 -10.35
CA VAL A 163 7.97 12.79 -10.38
C VAL A 163 9.43 12.33 -10.49
N TYR A 164 9.83 11.33 -9.71
CA TYR A 164 11.19 10.78 -9.76
C TYR A 164 11.55 10.22 -11.13
N ALA A 165 10.63 9.48 -11.76
CA ALA A 165 10.87 8.85 -13.06
C ALA A 165 10.91 9.84 -14.22
N ALA A 166 10.30 11.02 -14.07
CA ALA A 166 10.32 12.07 -15.08
C ALA A 166 11.70 12.74 -15.27
N GLY A 167 12.63 12.57 -14.31
CA GLY A 167 13.99 13.12 -14.36
C GLY A 167 14.19 14.35 -13.47
#